data_AF-A0A6G1SXW5-F1
#
_entry.id   AF-A0A6G1SXW5-F1
#
_cell.length_a   1.000
_cell.length_b   1.000
_cell.length_c   1.000
_cell.angle_alpha   90.00
_cell.angle_beta   90.00
_cell.angle_gamma   90.00
#
_symmetry.space_group_name_H-M   'P 1'
#
loop_
_entity.id
_entity.type
_entity.pdbx_description
1 polymer ?
#
loop_
_entity_poly.entity_id
_entity_poly.type
_entity_poly.pdbx_seq_one_letter_code
_entity_poly.pdbx_strand_id
1 'polypeptide(L)'
;MILFGGSNEAGEARSTKVAGSPRRRLLRLDLRRGSTAELAEAIAAILDETPLRMDDRVQLLGGALVMEALRPFWTDDRTPLEAHEHLRAHDPELADAIEAIAPMLLGRAEAHEESEAAVNAVEALLRSREP
;
A
#
# COMPACT_ATOMS: atom_id res chain seq x y z
N MET A 1 25.31 -55.51 -34.96
CA MET A 1 24.54 -56.46 -34.13
C MET A 1 24.96 -56.29 -32.68
N ILE A 2 24.21 -55.50 -31.89
CA ILE A 2 23.96 -55.70 -30.46
C ILE A 2 22.54 -55.17 -30.21
N LEU A 3 21.70 -56.01 -29.61
CA LEU A 3 20.33 -55.77 -29.18
C LEU A 3 20.30 -55.69 -27.64
N PHE A 4 19.49 -54.76 -27.14
CA PHE A 4 18.66 -54.76 -25.93
C PHE A 4 19.21 -54.92 -24.49
N GLY A 5 18.64 -54.06 -23.64
CA GLY A 5 18.45 -54.18 -22.19
C GLY A 5 18.64 -52.80 -21.53
N GLY A 6 17.67 -52.12 -20.91
CA GLY A 6 16.29 -52.39 -20.50
C GLY A 6 15.94 -51.34 -19.42
N SER A 7 14.64 -50.98 -19.32
CA SER A 7 13.98 -50.31 -18.18
C SER A 7 14.37 -48.84 -17.92
N ASN A 8 13.58 -47.84 -18.32
CA ASN A 8 12.31 -47.36 -17.76
C ASN A 8 12.38 -46.92 -16.28
N GLU A 9 11.74 -45.78 -16.01
CA GLU A 9 11.50 -45.11 -14.71
C GLU A 9 12.68 -44.24 -14.22
N ALA A 10 12.56 -42.94 -13.96
CA ALA A 10 11.41 -42.16 -13.56
C ALA A 10 11.41 -40.79 -14.26
N GLY A 11 10.27 -40.45 -14.88
CA GLY A 11 9.92 -39.07 -15.13
C GLY A 11 9.82 -38.36 -13.79
N GLU A 12 10.85 -37.59 -13.46
CA GLU A 12 10.83 -36.67 -12.35
C GLU A 12 9.81 -35.59 -12.70
N ALA A 13 8.57 -35.83 -12.28
CA ALA A 13 7.52 -34.85 -12.25
C ALA A 13 8.05 -33.67 -11.44
N ARG A 14 8.55 -32.65 -12.16
CA ARG A 14 8.53 -31.28 -11.70
C ARG A 14 7.07 -30.94 -11.47
N SER A 15 6.57 -31.34 -10.31
CA SER A 15 5.43 -30.73 -9.66
C SER A 15 5.88 -29.33 -9.28
N THR A 16 5.94 -28.46 -10.29
CA THR A 16 5.72 -27.04 -10.13
C THR A 16 4.32 -26.95 -9.54
N LYS A 17 4.26 -27.05 -8.21
CA LYS A 17 3.13 -26.59 -7.41
C LYS A 17 3.07 -25.12 -7.76
N VAL A 18 2.27 -24.79 -8.78
CA VAL A 18 2.01 -23.42 -9.19
C VAL A 18 1.40 -22.80 -7.95
N ALA A 19 2.25 -22.14 -7.17
CA ALA A 19 1.82 -21.34 -6.05
C ALA A 19 0.82 -20.36 -6.68
N GLY A 20 -0.47 -20.53 -6.36
CA GLY A 20 -1.49 -19.62 -6.82
C GLY A 20 -1.01 -18.19 -6.56
N SER A 21 -1.24 -17.28 -7.49
CA SER A 21 -0.72 -15.91 -7.41
C SER A 21 -0.92 -15.35 -5.99
N PRO A 22 0.03 -14.57 -5.45
CA PRO A 22 -0.11 -13.95 -4.12
C PRO A 22 -1.48 -13.29 -3.96
N ARG A 23 -1.96 -12.61 -5.00
CA ARG A 23 -3.35 -12.12 -5.15
C ARG A 23 -4.46 -13.14 -4.84
N ARG A 24 -4.35 -14.40 -5.25
CA ARG A 24 -5.33 -15.46 -4.96
C ARG A 24 -5.24 -15.98 -3.52
N ARG A 25 -4.07 -15.92 -2.87
CA ARG A 25 -3.93 -16.23 -1.45
C ARG A 25 -4.53 -15.13 -0.59
N LEU A 26 -4.35 -13.88 -1.00
CA LEU A 26 -4.94 -12.69 -0.41
C LEU A 26 -6.46 -12.68 -0.41
N LEU A 27 -7.09 -13.03 -1.53
CA LEU A 27 -8.56 -13.15 -1.62
C LEU A 27 -9.16 -14.26 -0.74
N ARG A 28 -8.31 -15.14 -0.18
CA ARG A 28 -8.70 -16.20 0.76
C ARG A 28 -8.35 -15.87 2.21
N LEU A 29 -7.63 -14.76 2.44
CA LEU A 29 -7.30 -14.32 3.79
C LEU A 29 -8.58 -13.78 4.42
N ASP A 30 -9.04 -14.42 5.49
CA ASP A 30 -10.11 -13.86 6.29
C ASP A 30 -9.53 -12.69 7.10
N LEU A 31 -9.69 -11.48 6.59
CA LEU A 31 -9.19 -10.24 7.20
C LEU A 31 -9.72 -10.02 8.63
N ARG A 32 -10.77 -10.74 9.04
CA ARG A 32 -11.33 -10.66 10.41
C ARG A 32 -10.73 -11.69 11.37
N ARG A 33 -9.96 -12.66 10.87
CA ARG A 33 -9.40 -13.78 11.67
C ARG A 33 -7.90 -13.99 11.49
N GLY A 34 -7.27 -13.31 10.53
CA GLY A 34 -5.82 -13.35 10.35
C GLY A 34 -5.08 -12.63 11.48
N SER A 35 -3.89 -13.11 11.80
CA SER A 35 -2.94 -12.43 12.69
C SER A 35 -2.39 -11.15 12.04
N THR A 36 -1.86 -10.24 12.85
CA THR A 36 -1.19 -9.02 12.36
C THR A 36 -0.02 -9.33 11.43
N ALA A 37 0.71 -10.41 11.69
CA ALA A 37 1.81 -10.87 10.83
C ALA A 37 1.30 -11.32 9.45
N GLU A 38 0.24 -12.12 9.40
CA GLU A 38 -0.37 -12.57 8.13
C GLU A 38 -0.94 -11.39 7.34
N LEU A 39 -1.51 -10.39 8.03
CA LEU A 39 -1.99 -9.17 7.40
C LEU A 39 -0.83 -8.32 6.84
N ALA A 40 0.28 -8.20 7.58
CA ALA A 40 1.46 -7.48 7.12
C ALA A 40 2.09 -8.15 5.88
N GLU A 41 2.23 -9.48 5.88
CA GLU A 41 2.72 -10.23 4.72
C GLU A 41 1.79 -10.06 3.51
N ALA A 42 0.48 -10.08 3.74
CA ALA A 42 -0.53 -9.82 2.74
C ALA A 42 -0.36 -8.42 2.10
N ILE A 43 -0.29 -7.38 2.92
CA ILE A 43 -0.12 -6.00 2.45
C ILE A 43 1.21 -5.85 1.69
N ALA A 44 2.30 -6.42 2.21
CA ALA A 44 3.61 -6.38 1.55
C ALA A 44 3.55 -7.04 0.16
N ALA A 45 2.92 -8.21 0.04
CA ALA A 45 2.77 -8.90 -1.24
C ALA A 45 1.94 -8.07 -2.26
N ILE A 46 0.92 -7.33 -1.82
CA ILE A 46 0.16 -6.42 -2.71
C ILE A 46 1.06 -5.29 -3.19
N LEU A 47 1.78 -4.65 -2.26
CA LEU A 47 2.62 -3.51 -2.59
C LEU A 47 3.76 -3.92 -3.53
N ASP A 48 4.34 -5.10 -3.35
CA ASP A 48 5.40 -5.62 -4.23
C ASP A 48 4.93 -5.90 -5.66
N GLU A 49 3.67 -6.27 -5.85
CA GLU A 49 3.06 -6.41 -7.19
C GLU A 49 2.65 -5.04 -7.80
N THR A 50 2.69 -3.96 -7.03
CA THR A 50 2.24 -2.64 -7.48
C THR A 50 3.45 -1.78 -7.90
N PRO A 51 3.41 -1.10 -9.08
CA PRO A 51 4.50 -0.25 -9.56
C PRO A 51 4.53 1.11 -8.82
N LEU A 52 4.48 1.10 -7.50
CA LEU A 52 4.61 2.28 -6.65
C LEU A 52 6.04 2.41 -6.13
N ARG A 53 6.57 3.64 -6.14
CA ARG A 53 7.83 3.93 -5.47
C ARG A 53 7.67 3.75 -3.97
N MET A 54 8.77 3.52 -3.27
CA MET A 54 8.75 3.38 -1.81
C MET A 54 8.09 4.59 -1.12
N ASP A 55 8.33 5.78 -1.65
CA ASP A 55 7.74 7.00 -1.10
C ASP A 55 6.20 7.03 -1.25
N ASP A 56 5.70 6.63 -2.40
CA ASP A 56 4.26 6.57 -2.67
C ASP A 56 3.57 5.48 -1.82
N ARG A 57 4.27 4.36 -1.57
CA ARG A 57 3.79 3.29 -0.67
C ARG A 57 3.62 3.80 0.76
N VAL A 58 4.58 4.56 1.26
CA VAL A 58 4.51 5.18 2.60
C VAL A 58 3.36 6.18 2.68
N GLN A 59 3.18 7.01 1.65
CA GLN A 59 2.08 7.97 1.61
C GLN A 59 0.71 7.28 1.56
N LEU A 60 0.58 6.22 0.75
CA LEU A 60 -0.63 5.42 0.66
C LEU A 60 -0.98 4.75 1.99
N LEU A 61 -0.04 4.03 2.59
CA LEU A 61 -0.27 3.31 3.85
C LEU A 61 -0.50 4.26 5.02
N GLY A 62 0.32 5.31 5.12
CA GLY A 62 0.18 6.31 6.18
C GLY A 62 -1.12 7.09 6.07
N GLY A 63 -1.50 7.52 4.87
CA GLY A 63 -2.78 8.18 4.63
C GLY A 63 -3.97 7.28 4.97
N ALA A 64 -3.92 6.01 4.55
CA ALA A 64 -4.95 5.03 4.90
C ALA A 64 -5.06 4.83 6.42
N LEU A 65 -3.93 4.70 7.12
CA LEU A 65 -3.91 4.57 8.58
C LEU A 65 -4.57 5.76 9.27
N VAL A 66 -4.21 6.99 8.90
CA VAL A 66 -4.79 8.20 9.49
C VAL A 66 -6.29 8.27 9.22
N MET A 67 -6.72 8.02 7.98
CA MET A 67 -8.13 8.07 7.61
C MET A 67 -8.96 7.01 8.33
N GLU A 68 -8.46 5.79 8.46
CA GLU A 68 -9.14 4.71 9.18
C GLU A 68 -9.20 4.97 10.68
N ALA A 69 -8.13 5.51 11.27
CA ALA A 69 -8.09 5.83 12.69
C ALA A 69 -9.04 6.98 13.05
N LEU A 70 -9.15 8.00 12.19
CA LEU A 70 -10.05 9.13 12.41
C LEU A 70 -11.50 8.84 12.02
N ARG A 71 -11.76 7.88 11.13
CA ARG A 71 -13.11 7.58 10.62
C ARG A 71 -14.19 7.44 11.71
N PRO A 72 -13.96 6.76 12.86
CA PRO A 72 -14.98 6.65 13.91
C PRO A 72 -15.32 7.99 14.58
N PHE A 73 -14.40 8.96 14.51
CA PHE A 73 -14.50 10.26 15.18
C PHE A 73 -14.82 11.40 14.21
N TRP A 74 -14.69 11.16 12.90
CA TRP A 74 -14.96 12.10 11.83
C TRP A 74 -16.42 11.98 11.36
N THR A 75 -17.32 12.62 12.10
CA THR A 75 -18.72 12.80 11.73
C THR A 75 -18.92 14.08 10.92
N ASP A 76 -20.00 14.19 10.14
CA ASP A 76 -20.24 15.32 9.21
C ASP A 76 -20.25 16.71 9.88
N ASP A 77 -20.43 16.76 11.19
CA ASP A 77 -20.45 17.97 12.02
C ASP A 77 -19.09 18.35 12.62
N ARG A 78 -18.05 17.51 12.45
CA ARG A 78 -16.74 17.72 13.07
C ARG A 78 -15.68 18.13 12.07
N THR A 79 -14.87 19.08 12.49
CA THR A 79 -13.62 19.42 11.83
C THR A 79 -12.57 18.31 12.04
N PRO A 80 -11.54 18.23 11.18
CA PRO A 80 -10.45 17.27 11.35
C PRO A 80 -9.76 17.38 12.72
N LEU A 81 -9.63 18.61 13.24
CA LEU A 81 -9.04 18.88 14.55
C LEU A 81 -9.91 18.28 15.67
N GLU A 82 -11.22 18.52 15.64
CA GLU A 82 -12.15 17.99 16.65
C GLU A 82 -12.24 16.46 16.61
N ALA A 83 -12.14 15.86 15.41
CA ALA A 83 -12.07 14.40 15.25
C ALA A 83 -10.78 13.84 15.87
N HIS A 84 -9.65 14.52 15.67
CA HIS A 84 -8.37 14.14 16.26
C HIS A 84 -8.34 14.32 17.78
N GLU A 85 -8.90 15.40 18.32
CA GLU A 85 -9.04 15.60 19.76
C GLU A 85 -9.90 14.50 20.41
N HIS A 86 -10.99 14.09 19.74
CA HIS A 86 -11.80 12.96 20.17
C HIS A 86 -11.03 11.64 20.13
N LEU A 87 -10.25 11.40 19.07
CA LEU A 87 -9.36 10.24 19.00
C LEU A 87 -8.40 10.25 20.19
N ARG A 88 -7.72 11.37 20.47
CA ARG A 88 -6.79 11.47 21.60
C ARG A 88 -7.45 11.20 22.95
N ALA A 89 -8.70 11.62 23.14
CA ALA A 89 -9.44 11.31 24.36
C ALA A 89 -9.79 9.81 24.50
N HIS A 90 -9.92 9.08 23.38
CA HIS A 90 -10.29 7.67 23.35
C HIS A 90 -9.07 6.73 23.35
N ASP A 91 -8.06 7.06 22.54
CA ASP A 91 -6.84 6.30 22.32
C ASP A 91 -5.65 7.27 22.13
N PRO A 92 -4.99 7.68 23.25
CA PRO A 92 -3.85 8.58 23.20
C PRO A 92 -2.64 7.98 22.46
N GLU A 93 -2.43 6.66 22.53
CA GLU A 93 -1.29 6.00 21.90
C GLU A 93 -1.42 6.04 20.37
N LEU A 94 -2.62 5.77 19.85
CA LEU A 94 -2.89 5.90 18.42
C LEU A 94 -2.81 7.36 17.94
N ALA A 95 -3.27 8.31 18.76
CA ALA A 95 -3.12 9.73 18.45
C ALA A 95 -1.64 10.14 18.33
N ASP A 96 -0.80 9.72 19.29
CA ASP A 96 0.65 9.98 19.26
C ASP A 96 1.31 9.35 18.03
N ALA A 97 0.90 8.14 17.65
CA ALA A 97 1.38 7.48 16.44
C ALA A 97 1.01 8.26 15.16
N ILE A 98 -0.20 8.80 15.08
CA ILE A 98 -0.64 9.66 13.96
C ILE A 98 0.17 10.94 13.91
N GLU A 99 0.38 11.60 15.04
CA GLU A 99 1.17 12.83 15.11
C GLU A 99 2.63 12.62 14.72
N ALA A 100 3.19 11.44 15.01
CA ALA A 100 4.54 11.10 14.60
C ALA A 100 4.69 10.97 13.06
N ILE A 101 3.66 10.49 12.37
CA ILE A 101 3.70 10.28 10.91
C ILE A 101 3.16 11.47 10.11
N ALA A 102 2.30 12.30 10.70
CA ALA A 102 1.61 13.38 10.01
C ALA A 102 2.54 14.41 9.33
N PRO A 103 3.64 14.89 9.97
CA PRO A 103 4.54 15.85 9.32
C PRO A 103 5.20 15.31 8.05
N MET A 104 5.56 14.02 8.05
CA MET A 104 6.13 13.35 6.88
C MET A 104 5.09 13.25 5.75
N LEU A 105 3.84 12.92 6.07
CA LEU A 105 2.76 12.83 5.08
C LEU A 105 2.40 14.20 4.51
N LEU A 106 2.32 15.22 5.37
CA LEU A 106 2.01 16.59 4.98
C LEU A 106 3.10 17.17 4.06
N GLY A 107 4.37 17.10 4.47
CA GLY A 107 5.47 17.62 3.66
C GLY A 107 5.59 16.93 2.29
N ARG A 108 5.14 15.68 2.17
CA ARG A 108 5.07 14.98 0.88
C ARG A 108 3.90 15.44 0.02
N ALA A 109 2.74 15.67 0.63
CA ALA A 109 1.59 16.24 -0.08
C ALA A 109 1.91 17.63 -0.62
N GLU A 110 2.51 18.49 0.21
CA GLU A 110 2.96 19.84 -0.19
C GLU A 110 3.98 19.77 -1.32
N ALA A 111 5.03 18.94 -1.20
CA ALA A 111 6.02 18.77 -2.26
C ALA A 111 5.42 18.24 -3.57
N HIS A 112 4.37 17.40 -3.49
CA HIS A 112 3.66 16.90 -4.65
C HIS A 112 2.87 18.02 -5.34
N GLU A 113 2.09 18.80 -4.58
CA GLU A 113 1.34 19.95 -5.09
C GLU A 113 2.26 21.00 -5.74
N GLU A 114 3.41 21.30 -5.11
CA GLU A 114 4.42 22.20 -5.66
C GLU A 114 5.01 21.68 -6.97
N SER A 115 5.29 20.38 -7.04
CA SER A 115 5.82 19.73 -8.24
C SER A 115 4.80 19.79 -9.39
N GLU A 116 3.53 19.51 -9.12
CA GLU A 116 2.46 19.63 -10.12
C GLU A 116 2.29 21.07 -10.59
N ALA A 117 2.32 22.04 -9.67
CA ALA A 117 2.26 23.46 -10.02
C ALA A 117 3.42 23.88 -10.94
N ALA A 118 4.63 23.40 -10.66
CA ALA A 118 5.81 23.67 -11.48
C ALA A 118 5.71 23.07 -12.89
N VAL A 119 5.27 21.80 -12.99
CA VAL A 119 5.05 21.14 -14.29
C VAL A 119 4.00 21.90 -15.11
N ASN A 120 2.86 22.22 -14.50
CA ASN A 120 1.79 22.98 -15.14
C ASN A 120 2.27 24.36 -15.64
N ALA A 121 3.12 25.04 -14.86
CA ALA A 121 3.71 26.31 -15.27
C ALA A 121 4.63 26.16 -16.48
N VAL A 122 5.46 25.10 -16.52
CA VAL A 122 6.31 24.79 -17.68
C VAL A 122 5.48 24.46 -18.91
N GLU A 123 4.44 23.64 -18.77
CA GLU A 123 3.53 23.30 -19.87
C GLU A 123 2.79 24.54 -20.41
N ALA A 124 2.39 25.46 -19.54
CA ALA A 124 1.80 26.73 -19.95
C ALA A 124 2.78 27.59 -20.76
N LEU A 125 4.05 27.66 -20.33
CA LEU A 125 5.11 28.36 -21.07
C LEU A 125 5.37 27.73 -22.44
N LEU A 126 5.41 26.40 -22.53
CA LEU A 126 5.62 25.70 -23.80
C LEU A 126 4.44 25.91 -24.77
N ARG A 127 3.19 25.78 -24.29
CA ARG A 127 1.99 26.07 -25.10
C ARG A 127 1.92 27.51 -25.57
N SER A 128 2.39 28.47 -24.77
CA SER A 128 2.44 29.89 -25.16
C SER A 128 3.46 30.22 -26.25
N ARG A 129 4.33 29.26 -26.61
CA ARG A 129 5.39 29.42 -27.62
C ARG A 129 5.15 28.62 -28.90
N GLU A 130 4.07 27.85 -28.98
CA GLU A 130 3.63 27.23 -30.23
C GLU A 130 2.91 28.31 -31.08
N PRO A 131 3.36 28.57 -32.33
CA PRO A 131 2.79 29.60 -33.20
C PRO A 131 1.40 29.25 -33.75
#